data_AF-A0A845GFE8-F1
#
_entry.id   AF-A0A845GFE8-F1
#
_cell.length_a   1.000
_cell.length_b   1.000
_cell.length_c   1.000
_cell.angle_alpha   90.00
_cell.angle_beta   90.00
_cell.angle_gamma   90.00
#
_symmetry.space_group_name_H-M   'P 1'
#
loop_
_entity.id
_entity.type
_entity.pdbx_description
1 polymer ?
#
loop_
_entity_poly.entity_id
_entity_poly.type
_entity_poly.pdbx_seq_one_letter_code
_entity_poly.pdbx_strand_id
1 'polypeptide(L)'
;QDGGGDWWACYLNLGLYRHHDGAWRRVDDARLPAARVLSMWPDRRGRVWIGYQDNRIAVIDGANVTVLGAAQGLAIGNVLSAAERNGHLWVAGELGAALWDGR
;
A
#
# COMPACT_ATOMS: atom_id res chain seq x y z
N GLN A 1 -2.42 -2.25 -11.98
CA GLN A 1 -3.79 -2.78 -11.95
C GLN A 1 -3.90 -3.75 -10.79
N ASP A 2 -4.95 -3.67 -9.98
CA ASP A 2 -5.20 -4.63 -8.90
C ASP A 2 -5.87 -5.92 -9.40
N GLY A 3 -6.07 -6.88 -8.48
CA GLY A 3 -6.70 -8.15 -8.80
C GLY A 3 -8.18 -8.05 -9.24
N GLY A 4 -8.85 -6.92 -8.95
CA GLY A 4 -10.21 -6.63 -9.39
C GLY A 4 -10.28 -5.95 -10.76
N GLY A 5 -9.14 -5.56 -11.34
CA GLY A 5 -9.06 -4.90 -12.63
C GLY A 5 -8.95 -3.37 -12.55
N ASP A 6 -8.90 -2.78 -11.36
CA ASP A 6 -8.81 -1.34 -11.20
C ASP A 6 -7.38 -0.83 -11.28
N TRP A 7 -7.21 0.41 -11.72
CA TRP A 7 -5.90 1.04 -11.78
C TRP A 7 -5.74 2.02 -10.62
N TRP A 8 -4.56 2.01 -10.04
CA TRP A 8 -4.21 2.90 -8.93
C TRP A 8 -3.05 3.77 -9.37
N ALA A 9 -3.19 5.07 -9.16
CA ALA A 9 -2.18 6.06 -9.50
C ALA A 9 -2.00 7.01 -8.32
N CYS A 10 -0.75 7.36 -8.04
CA CYS A 10 -0.45 8.45 -7.12
C CYS A 10 0.21 9.55 -7.95
N TYR A 11 -0.23 10.77 -7.74
CA TYR A 11 0.36 11.95 -8.35
C TYR A 11 0.96 12.78 -7.23
N LEU A 12 2.25 13.10 -7.36
CA LEU A 12 2.95 13.92 -6.38
C LEU A 12 2.15 15.22 -6.18
N ASN A 13 1.76 15.49 -4.93
CA ASN A 13 0.96 16.64 -4.49
C ASN A 13 -0.53 16.69 -4.90
N LEU A 14 -1.04 15.73 -5.69
CA LEU A 14 -2.48 15.65 -6.02
C LEU A 14 -3.18 14.49 -5.30
N GLY A 15 -2.42 13.48 -4.87
CA GLY A 15 -2.89 12.39 -4.01
C GLY A 15 -3.06 11.06 -4.74
N LEU A 16 -3.81 10.16 -4.10
CA LEU A 16 -4.10 8.81 -4.56
C LEU A 16 -5.39 8.80 -5.38
N TYR A 17 -5.37 8.10 -6.50
CA TYR A 17 -6.50 7.96 -7.41
C TYR A 17 -6.72 6.49 -7.76
N ARG A 18 -7.99 6.12 -7.89
CA ARG A 18 -8.45 4.82 -8.38
C ARG A 18 -9.25 5.03 -9.65
N HIS A 19 -8.89 4.31 -10.70
CA HIS A 19 -9.69 4.16 -11.90
C HIS A 19 -10.58 2.93 -11.74
N HIS A 20 -11.88 3.16 -11.72
CA HIS A 20 -12.90 2.12 -11.62
C HIS A 20 -14.06 2.48 -12.56
N ASP A 21 -14.56 1.51 -13.31
CA ASP A 21 -15.66 1.69 -14.28
C ASP A 21 -15.44 2.87 -15.26
N GLY A 22 -14.23 2.96 -15.81
CA GLY A 22 -13.90 3.99 -16.82
C GLY A 22 -13.69 5.40 -16.26
N ALA A 23 -13.70 5.59 -14.94
CA ALA A 23 -13.55 6.89 -14.30
C ALA A 23 -12.44 6.90 -13.26
N TRP A 24 -11.59 7.93 -13.30
CA TRP A 24 -10.65 8.23 -12.23
C TRP A 24 -11.35 8.99 -11.10
N ARG A 25 -11.22 8.48 -9.87
CA ARG A 25 -11.70 9.13 -8.66
C ARG A 25 -10.57 9.26 -7.66
N ARG A 26 -10.49 10.41 -7.00
CA ARG A 26 -9.57 10.61 -5.88
C ARG A 26 -10.00 9.73 -4.71
N VAL A 27 -9.03 9.17 -4.00
CA VAL A 27 -9.24 8.35 -2.81
C VAL A 27 -9.05 9.24 -1.60
N ASP A 28 -10.17 9.73 -1.09
CA ASP A 28 -10.21 10.62 0.08
C ASP A 28 -10.67 9.83 1.31
N ASP A 29 -9.71 9.22 2.00
CA ASP A 29 -9.94 8.48 3.25
C ASP A 29 -9.02 9.01 4.35
N ALA A 30 -9.61 9.50 5.44
CA ALA A 30 -8.88 10.11 6.55
C ALA A 30 -7.97 9.12 7.31
N ARG A 31 -8.13 7.81 7.11
CA ARG A 31 -7.27 6.77 7.68
C ARG A 31 -5.96 6.60 6.89
N LEU A 32 -5.91 7.08 5.65
CA LEU A 32 -4.67 7.03 4.86
C LEU A 32 -3.64 8.00 5.45
N PRO A 33 -2.36 7.58 5.52
CA PRO A 33 -1.29 8.47 5.95
C PRO A 33 -1.23 9.75 5.13
N ALA A 34 -1.19 10.91 5.81
CA ALA A 34 -0.84 12.19 5.22
C ALA A 34 0.68 12.29 4.98
N ALA A 35 1.23 11.35 4.23
CA ALA A 35 2.65 11.22 3.92
C ALA A 35 2.83 10.94 2.43
N ARG A 36 4.06 11.12 1.93
CA ARG A 36 4.36 10.83 0.52
C ARG A 36 4.22 9.34 0.26
N VAL A 37 3.37 9.00 -0.71
CA VAL A 37 3.33 7.66 -1.31
C VAL A 37 4.62 7.47 -2.10
N LEU A 38 5.33 6.38 -1.83
CA LEU A 38 6.55 6.03 -2.55
C LEU A 38 6.30 4.89 -3.54
N SER A 39 5.21 4.13 -3.33
CA SER A 39 5.26 2.71 -3.57
C SER A 39 3.82 2.12 -3.47
N MET A 40 3.37 1.30 -4.44
CA MET A 40 1.99 0.75 -4.52
C MET A 40 1.89 -0.61 -5.21
N TRP A 41 1.41 -1.64 -4.51
CA TRP A 41 1.40 -3.03 -4.98
C TRP A 41 0.03 -3.67 -4.76
N PRO A 42 -0.54 -4.30 -5.78
CA PRO A 42 -1.66 -5.19 -5.56
C PRO A 42 -1.18 -6.54 -4.99
N ASP A 43 -2.02 -7.18 -4.20
CA ASP A 43 -1.83 -8.59 -3.85
C ASP A 43 -2.84 -9.49 -4.56
N ARG A 44 -2.63 -10.80 -4.44
CA ARG A 44 -3.50 -11.83 -5.04
C ARG A 44 -4.94 -11.81 -4.56
N ARG A 45 -5.23 -11.17 -3.43
CA ARG A 45 -6.56 -11.11 -2.82
C ARG A 45 -7.33 -9.86 -3.27
N GLY A 46 -6.76 -9.06 -4.17
CA GLY A 46 -7.37 -7.83 -4.66
C GLY A 46 -7.18 -6.65 -3.71
N ARG A 47 -6.35 -6.79 -2.66
CA ARG A 47 -6.01 -5.66 -1.78
C ARG A 47 -4.92 -4.83 -2.45
N VAL A 48 -4.90 -3.54 -2.13
CA VAL A 48 -3.84 -2.63 -2.56
C VAL A 48 -3.03 -2.18 -1.36
N TRP A 49 -1.74 -2.45 -1.45
CA TRP A 49 -0.73 -2.07 -0.48
C TRP A 49 -0.07 -0.79 -0.95
N ILE A 50 0.08 0.18 -0.05
CA ILE A 50 0.66 1.48 -0.34
C ILE A 50 1.75 1.72 0.68
N GLY A 51 2.99 1.85 0.24
CA GLY A 51 4.09 2.21 1.11
C GLY A 51 4.38 3.71 1.06
N TYR A 52 4.66 4.24 2.24
CA TYR A 52 4.87 5.65 2.49
C TYR A 52 6.26 5.93 3.03
N GLN A 53 6.57 7.22 3.13
CA GLN A 53 7.57 7.70 4.10
C GLN A 53 7.17 7.38 5.55
N ASP A 54 8.12 7.56 6.47
CA ASP A 54 7.93 7.42 7.92
C ASP A 54 7.50 6.01 8.37
N ASN A 55 7.92 4.98 7.63
CA ASN A 55 7.68 3.59 8.00
C ASN A 55 6.19 3.26 8.17
N ARG A 56 5.37 3.67 7.20
CA ARG A 56 3.93 3.38 7.16
C ARG A 56 3.56 2.62 5.90
N ILE A 57 2.64 1.68 6.08
CA ILE A 57 2.05 0.89 5.00
C ILE A 57 0.54 0.98 5.17
N ALA A 58 -0.19 1.45 4.16
CA ALA A 58 -1.64 1.32 4.14
C ALA A 58 -2.05 0.09 3.32
N VAL A 59 -3.04 -0.65 3.81
CA VAL A 59 -3.68 -1.76 3.10
C VAL A 59 -5.12 -1.38 2.87
N ILE A 60 -5.50 -1.28 1.60
CA ILE A 60 -6.87 -1.03 1.16
C ILE A 60 -7.48 -2.37 0.76
N ASP A 61 -8.54 -2.76 1.46
CA ASP A 61 -9.34 -3.96 1.19
C ASP A 61 -10.82 -3.55 1.07
N GLY A 62 -11.25 -3.31 -0.18
CA GLY A 62 -12.56 -2.71 -0.46
C GLY A 62 -12.70 -1.33 0.18
N ALA A 63 -13.58 -1.22 1.18
CA ALA A 63 -13.82 0.02 1.94
C ALA A 63 -12.97 0.13 3.22
N ASN A 64 -12.21 -0.90 3.57
CA ASN A 64 -11.39 -0.93 4.76
C ASN A 64 -9.98 -0.42 4.47
N VAL A 65 -9.46 0.40 5.37
CA VAL A 65 -8.08 0.87 5.39
C VAL A 65 -7.44 0.47 6.71
N THR A 66 -6.32 -0.23 6.64
CA THR A 66 -5.49 -0.58 7.80
C THR A 66 -4.09 0.01 7.61
N VAL A 67 -3.51 0.60 8.66
CA VAL A 67 -2.16 1.12 8.63
C VAL A 67 -1.25 0.26 9.49
N LEU A 68 -0.16 -0.21 8.90
CA LEU A 68 0.87 -1.04 9.52
C LEU A 68 2.17 -0.25 9.64
N GLY A 69 3.00 -0.63 10.61
CA GLY A 69 4.34 -0.08 10.82
C GLY A 69 5.14 -0.87 11.85
N ALA A 70 6.01 -0.18 12.58
CA ALA A 70 6.91 -0.82 13.55
C ALA A 70 6.19 -1.64 14.63
N ALA A 71 4.98 -1.24 15.03
CA ALA A 71 4.16 -1.98 16.00
C ALA A 71 3.75 -3.38 15.51
N GLN A 72 3.81 -3.61 14.19
CA GLN A 72 3.56 -4.89 13.53
C GLN A 72 4.87 -5.59 13.12
N GLY A 73 6.00 -5.21 13.70
CA GLY A 73 7.32 -5.77 13.35
C GLY A 73 7.89 -5.27 12.02
N LEU A 74 7.21 -4.34 11.34
CA LEU A 74 7.63 -3.79 10.05
C LEU A 74 8.44 -2.50 10.27
N ALA A 75 9.63 -2.62 10.85
CA ALA A 75 10.57 -1.50 11.06
C ALA A 75 11.61 -1.43 9.93
N ILE A 76 11.15 -1.12 8.71
CA ILE A 76 11.92 -1.18 7.46
C ILE A 76 12.26 0.21 6.88
N GLY A 77 11.89 1.30 7.55
CA GLY A 77 12.12 2.68 7.08
C GLY A 77 11.11 3.11 6.02
N ASN A 78 11.50 4.01 5.12
CA ASN A 78 10.63 4.36 3.98
C ASN A 78 10.33 3.10 3.17
N VAL A 79 9.06 2.87 2.86
CA VAL A 79 8.62 1.61 2.26
C VAL A 79 8.67 1.70 0.75
N LEU A 80 9.58 0.95 0.13
CA LEU A 80 9.97 1.16 -1.27
C LEU A 80 9.52 0.06 -2.22
N SER A 81 9.33 -1.16 -1.74
CA SER A 81 8.90 -2.28 -2.58
C SER A 81 8.20 -3.37 -1.77
N ALA A 82 7.41 -4.20 -2.44
CA ALA A 82 6.99 -5.47 -1.90
C ALA A 82 6.89 -6.54 -2.99
N ALA A 83 6.94 -7.79 -2.58
CA ALA A 83 6.76 -8.94 -3.44
C ALA A 83 5.99 -10.03 -2.70
N GLU A 84 4.95 -10.57 -3.33
CA GLU A 84 4.23 -11.71 -2.80
C GLU A 84 4.80 -13.02 -3.35
N ARG A 85 5.24 -13.91 -2.47
CA ARG A 85 5.77 -15.23 -2.83
C ARG A 85 5.28 -16.29 -1.85
N ASN A 86 4.74 -17.39 -2.40
CA ASN A 86 4.22 -18.52 -1.63
C ASN A 86 3.17 -18.12 -0.58
N GLY A 87 2.33 -17.13 -0.88
CA GLY A 87 1.28 -16.65 0.02
C GLY A 87 1.78 -15.72 1.14
N HIS A 88 3.07 -15.39 1.17
CA HIS A 88 3.63 -14.40 2.10
C HIS A 88 4.02 -13.13 1.35
N LEU A 89 3.87 -11.99 2.03
CA LEU A 89 4.27 -10.70 1.49
C LEU A 89 5.61 -10.28 2.09
N TRP A 90 6.62 -10.14 1.24
CA TRP A 90 7.89 -9.53 1.61
C TRP A 90 7.78 -8.04 1.36
N VAL A 91 8.05 -7.21 2.36
CA VAL A 91 8.07 -5.76 2.24
C VAL A 91 9.49 -5.27 2.50
N ALA A 92 9.99 -4.42 1.61
CA ALA A 92 11.34 -3.86 1.70
C ALA A 92 11.31 -2.34 1.69
N GLY A 93 12.18 -1.77 2.53
CA GLY A 93 12.39 -0.35 2.69
C GLY A 93 13.86 -0.02 2.88
N GLU A 94 14.13 1.24 3.20
CA GLU A 94 15.50 1.76 3.36
C GLU A 94 16.35 1.05 4.41
N LEU A 95 15.72 0.48 5.44
CA LEU A 95 16.41 -0.16 6.57
C LEU A 95 16.44 -1.70 6.46
N GLY A 96 15.93 -2.27 5.36
CA GLY A 96 15.94 -3.72 5.14
C GLY A 96 14.61 -4.26 4.63
N ALA A 97 14.35 -5.54 4.91
CA ALA A 97 13.12 -6.22 4.49
C ALA A 97 12.52 -7.02 5.65
N ALA A 98 11.19 -7.13 5.66
CA ALA A 98 10.43 -7.89 6.62
C ALA A 98 9.38 -8.76 5.93
N LEU A 99 9.07 -9.90 6.54
CA LEU A 99 7.99 -10.79 6.13
C LEU A 99 6.71 -10.37 6.84
N TRP A 100 5.64 -10.16 6.08
CA TRP A 100 4.29 -10.01 6.59
C TRP A 100 3.51 -11.32 6.41
N ASP A 101 3.10 -11.93 7.52
CA ASP A 101 2.36 -13.19 7.56
C ASP A 101 0.85 -13.01 7.81
N GLY A 102 0.39 -11.78 8.00
CA GLY A 102 -1.00 -11.45 8.27
C GLY A 102 -1.33 -11.12 9.73
N ARG A 103 -0.35 -11.07 10.64
CA ARG A 103 -0.55 -10.67 12.05
C ARG A 103 0.46 -9.66 12.55
#